data_AF-A0A8T7L604-F1
#
_entry.id   AF-A0A8T7L604-F1
#
_cell.length_a   1.000
_cell.length_b   1.000
_cell.length_c   1.000
_cell.angle_alpha   90.00
_cell.angle_beta   90.00
_cell.angle_gamma   90.00
#
_symmetry.space_group_name_H-M   'P 1'
#
loop_
_entity.id
_entity.type
_entity.pdbx_description
1 polymer ?
#
loop_
_entity_poly.entity_id
_entity_poly.type
_entity_poly.pdbx_seq_one_letter_code
_entity_poly.pdbx_strand_id
1 'polypeptide(L)'
;MSKRKNRSVSPNLPQDALERARRQIAEERGETSQPEKPAQAKPAAPPKPTTLPKAAPAVPYRPVTETRSRRPPERAALSAGRVSERRAARRDDTNGKPEQLDMETVRYHLMHPTKIVTPEELRRQYGYVASDLRRIGLLAAGLIVVLIVIAQFV
;
A
#
# COMPACT_ATOMS: atom_id res chain seq x y z
N MET A 1 -10.93 -22.19 31.81
CA MET A 1 -9.60 -22.12 31.16
C MET A 1 -9.76 -21.81 29.68
N SER A 2 -9.71 -20.54 29.26
CA SER A 2 -9.85 -20.14 27.84
C SER A 2 -8.51 -19.62 27.32
N LYS A 3 -7.85 -20.42 26.48
CA LYS A 3 -6.59 -20.02 25.82
C LYS A 3 -6.94 -19.18 24.58
N ARG A 4 -6.87 -17.85 24.68
CA ARG A 4 -6.98 -16.97 23.50
C ARG A 4 -5.65 -16.95 22.74
N LYS A 5 -5.69 -17.45 21.51
CA LYS A 5 -4.55 -17.59 20.60
C LYS A 5 -4.24 -16.22 19.96
N ASN A 6 -3.26 -15.51 20.49
CA ASN A 6 -2.75 -14.26 19.90
C ASN A 6 -2.11 -14.56 18.55
N ARG A 7 -2.82 -14.29 17.45
CA ARG A 7 -2.22 -14.20 16.11
C ARG A 7 -1.60 -12.81 15.98
N SER A 8 -0.27 -12.75 16.04
CA SER A 8 0.49 -11.56 15.63
C SER A 8 0.34 -11.38 14.12
N VAL A 9 -0.72 -10.69 13.72
CA VAL A 9 -0.84 -10.16 12.36
C VAL A 9 0.11 -8.98 12.31
N SER A 10 1.29 -9.17 11.72
CA SER A 10 2.09 -8.04 11.27
C SER A 10 1.22 -7.23 10.31
N PRO A 11 1.05 -5.92 10.53
CA PRO A 11 0.25 -5.10 9.64
C PRO A 11 0.88 -5.22 8.24
N ASN A 12 0.09 -5.69 7.27
CA ASN A 12 0.51 -5.84 5.88
C ASN A 12 0.57 -4.44 5.25
N LEU A 13 1.58 -3.67 5.68
CA LEU A 13 1.85 -2.34 5.19
C LEU A 13 2.50 -2.48 3.81
N PRO A 14 1.97 -1.82 2.77
CA PRO A 14 2.59 -1.83 1.46
C PRO A 14 4.00 -1.22 1.56
N GLN A 15 4.97 -1.80 0.84
CA GLN A 15 6.38 -1.37 0.86
C GLN A 15 6.53 0.13 0.56
N ASP A 16 5.69 0.67 -0.33
CA ASP A 16 5.62 2.09 -0.65
C ASP A 16 5.32 3.00 0.56
N ALA A 17 4.57 2.51 1.55
CA ALA A 17 4.28 3.28 2.77
C ALA A 17 5.48 3.31 3.72
N LEU A 18 6.25 2.22 3.76
CA LEU A 18 7.49 2.16 4.54
C LEU A 18 8.57 3.07 3.93
N GLU A 19 8.67 3.11 2.60
CA GLU A 19 9.61 4.00 1.92
C GLU A 19 9.27 5.48 2.08
N ARG A 20 7.99 5.83 2.01
CA ARG A 20 7.54 7.21 2.31
C ARG A 20 7.81 7.60 3.76
N ALA A 21 7.53 6.72 4.72
CA ALA A 21 7.84 6.97 6.12
C ALA A 21 9.36 7.15 6.35
N ARG A 22 10.19 6.35 5.67
CA ARG A 22 11.66 6.51 5.72
C ARG A 22 12.13 7.85 5.16
N ARG A 23 11.53 8.32 4.06
CA ARG A 23 11.85 9.63 3.47
C ARG A 23 11.43 10.78 4.38
N GLN A 24 10.24 10.70 4.97
CA GLN A 24 9.76 11.71 5.92
C GLN A 24 10.65 11.79 7.16
N ILE A 25 11.09 10.65 7.70
CA ILE A 25 12.03 10.64 8.83
C ILE A 25 13.40 11.22 8.42
N ALA A 26 13.88 10.95 7.20
CA ALA A 26 15.12 11.52 6.70
C ALA A 26 15.02 13.05 6.49
N GLU A 27 13.86 13.53 6.02
CA GLU A 27 13.56 14.96 5.84
C GLU A 27 13.39 15.67 7.20
N GLU A 28 12.70 15.06 8.17
CA GLU A 28 12.54 15.58 9.53
C GLU A 28 13.86 15.60 10.33
N ARG A 29 14.81 14.71 9.99
CA ARG A 29 16.16 14.69 10.60
C ARG A 29 17.08 15.78 10.03
N GLY A 30 16.65 16.54 9.04
CA GLY A 30 17.37 17.73 8.56
C GLY A 30 18.70 17.41 7.88
N GLU A 31 18.81 16.30 7.15
CA GLU A 31 19.93 16.09 6.21
C GLU A 31 19.58 16.66 4.83
N THR A 32 19.43 17.98 4.76
CA THR A 32 19.64 18.73 3.52
C THR A 32 21.12 18.68 3.16
N SER A 33 21.52 17.67 2.39
CA SER A 33 22.79 17.63 1.68
C SER A 33 22.54 17.26 0.21
N GLN A 34 22.27 18.27 -0.60
CA GLN A 34 22.61 18.27 -2.02
C GLN A 34 23.75 19.29 -2.23
N PRO A 35 24.45 19.34 -3.37
CA PRO A 35 25.09 18.29 -4.15
C PRO A 35 26.54 18.72 -4.56
N GLU A 36 27.58 17.89 -4.43
CA GLU A 36 28.91 18.25 -4.96
C GLU A 36 29.34 17.34 -6.13
N LYS A 37 29.32 17.95 -7.33
CA LYS A 37 30.21 17.63 -8.46
C LYS A 37 30.33 18.92 -9.28
N PRO A 38 31.54 19.50 -9.44
CA PRO A 38 32.34 19.16 -10.65
C PRO A 38 33.88 19.36 -10.54
N ALA A 39 34.66 18.49 -11.23
CA ALA A 39 35.98 18.71 -11.88
C ALA A 39 36.52 17.32 -12.33
N GLN A 40 36.58 16.89 -13.61
CA GLN A 40 37.51 17.22 -14.72
C GLN A 40 39.00 17.29 -14.28
N ALA A 41 40.01 16.62 -14.86
CA ALA A 41 40.14 15.64 -15.95
C ALA A 41 41.58 15.04 -16.03
N LYS A 42 41.69 13.71 -16.32
CA LYS A 42 42.63 12.96 -17.24
C LYS A 42 44.19 13.01 -17.10
N PRO A 43 45.00 12.15 -17.79
CA PRO A 43 44.82 10.77 -18.34
C PRO A 43 46.07 9.80 -18.26
N ALA A 44 45.87 8.48 -18.52
CA ALA A 44 46.75 7.48 -19.23
C ALA A 44 46.57 6.04 -18.64
N ALA A 45 45.68 5.15 -19.13
CA ALA A 45 45.76 4.24 -20.31
C ALA A 45 46.67 2.98 -20.13
N PRO A 46 46.39 1.76 -20.70
CA PRO A 46 45.14 1.14 -21.19
C PRO A 46 45.07 -0.43 -20.87
N PRO A 47 44.42 -1.36 -21.64
CA PRO A 47 43.19 -2.09 -21.22
C PRO A 47 43.19 -3.64 -21.40
N LYS A 48 42.08 -4.32 -20.99
CA LYS A 48 41.40 -5.56 -21.55
C LYS A 48 40.81 -6.46 -20.43
N PRO A 49 39.87 -7.40 -20.69
CA PRO A 49 38.79 -7.45 -21.70
C PRO A 49 37.39 -7.88 -21.16
N THR A 50 36.36 -7.51 -21.91
CA THR A 50 35.06 -8.14 -22.20
C THR A 50 34.68 -9.49 -21.55
N THR A 51 33.46 -9.57 -21.00
CA THR A 51 32.50 -10.68 -21.26
C THR A 51 31.07 -10.35 -20.78
N LEU A 52 30.12 -10.33 -21.71
CA LEU A 52 28.67 -10.48 -21.51
C LEU A 52 28.32 -11.98 -21.38
N PRO A 53 27.20 -12.33 -20.73
CA PRO A 53 26.23 -13.23 -21.40
C PRO A 53 24.77 -12.77 -21.14
N LYS A 54 23.93 -12.60 -22.17
CA LYS A 54 23.15 -13.60 -22.95
C LYS A 54 21.96 -14.21 -22.18
N ALA A 55 20.79 -14.11 -22.82
CA ALA A 55 19.43 -14.39 -22.35
C ALA A 55 19.07 -15.87 -22.14
N ALA A 56 18.13 -16.09 -21.17
CA ALA A 56 17.01 -17.05 -21.04
C ALA A 56 17.21 -18.57 -21.33
N PRO A 57 16.55 -19.51 -20.60
CA PRO A 57 15.08 -19.70 -20.63
C PRO A 57 14.37 -20.13 -19.31
N ALA A 58 13.02 -20.17 -19.37
CA ALA A 58 12.05 -20.80 -18.44
C ALA A 58 12.37 -22.30 -18.18
N VAL A 59 12.01 -23.00 -17.10
CA VAL A 59 10.71 -23.31 -16.40
C VAL A 59 11.07 -24.04 -15.05
N PRO A 60 10.22 -24.83 -14.36
CA PRO A 60 9.18 -24.55 -13.34
C PRO A 60 9.55 -24.88 -11.86
N TYR A 61 8.72 -24.36 -10.95
CA TYR A 61 8.32 -24.84 -9.60
C TYR A 61 9.11 -25.96 -8.88
N ARG A 62 9.49 -25.70 -7.61
CA ARG A 62 9.70 -26.74 -6.58
C ARG A 62 9.28 -26.20 -5.19
N PRO A 63 8.35 -26.84 -4.45
CA PRO A 63 8.01 -26.45 -3.09
C PRO A 63 9.01 -27.07 -2.11
N VAL A 64 9.55 -26.29 -1.19
CA VAL A 64 10.30 -26.82 -0.04
C VAL A 64 9.64 -26.29 1.22
N THR A 65 8.85 -27.17 1.84
CA THR A 65 8.52 -27.11 3.26
C THR A 65 9.81 -27.32 4.06
N GLU A 66 10.24 -26.32 4.82
CA GLU A 66 11.20 -26.55 5.89
C GLU A 66 10.84 -25.71 7.13
N THR A 67 10.22 -26.40 8.07
CA THR A 67 10.10 -26.00 9.47
C THR A 67 11.50 -25.86 10.08
N ARG A 68 11.92 -24.64 10.40
CA ARG A 68 13.01 -24.42 11.36
C ARG A 68 12.57 -23.48 12.47
N SER A 69 12.11 -24.12 13.55
CA SER A 69 12.00 -23.56 14.88
C SER A 69 13.34 -22.91 15.29
N ARG A 70 13.34 -21.58 15.43
CA ARG A 70 14.35 -20.85 16.21
C ARG A 70 13.62 -20.00 17.24
N ARG A 71 13.77 -20.42 18.51
CA ARG A 71 13.39 -19.67 19.71
C ARG A 71 14.01 -18.26 19.68
N PRO A 72 13.26 -17.19 20.01
CA PRO A 72 13.85 -15.91 20.41
C PRO A 72 14.13 -15.86 21.93
N PRO A 73 15.11 -15.06 22.37
CA PRO A 73 15.62 -15.04 23.73
C PRO A 73 14.69 -14.34 24.75
N GLU A 74 14.72 -14.88 25.96
CA GLU A 74 13.81 -14.68 27.09
C GLU A 74 14.09 -13.41 27.94
N ARG A 75 14.46 -12.27 27.31
CA ARG A 75 14.89 -11.06 28.08
C ARG A 75 14.24 -9.72 27.68
N ALA A 76 13.03 -9.72 27.12
CA ALA A 76 12.31 -8.49 26.78
C ALA A 76 10.88 -8.39 27.37
N ALA A 77 10.57 -9.15 28.43
CA ALA A 77 9.20 -9.27 28.94
C ALA A 77 8.77 -8.16 29.92
N LEU A 78 9.66 -7.28 30.40
CA LEU A 78 9.35 -6.33 31.47
C LEU A 78 8.99 -4.91 30.99
N SER A 79 9.20 -4.56 29.72
CA SER A 79 8.88 -3.24 29.17
C SER A 79 7.68 -3.20 28.22
N ALA A 80 7.22 -4.36 27.73
CA ALA A 80 6.14 -4.45 26.74
C ALA A 80 4.74 -4.17 27.34
N GLY A 81 4.53 -4.38 28.65
CA GLY A 81 3.21 -4.24 29.29
C GLY A 81 2.74 -2.78 29.44
N ARG A 82 3.65 -1.83 29.70
CA ARG A 82 3.27 -0.42 29.96
C ARG A 82 2.93 0.36 28.69
N VAL A 83 3.44 -0.06 27.53
CA VAL A 83 3.20 0.63 26.25
C VAL A 83 1.86 0.20 25.62
N SER A 84 1.42 -1.04 25.86
CA SER A 84 0.13 -1.52 25.34
C SER A 84 -1.06 -0.92 26.08
N GLU A 85 -0.94 -0.68 27.38
CA GLU A 85 -2.02 -0.14 28.21
C GLU A 85 -2.33 1.33 27.85
N ARG A 86 -1.29 2.16 27.62
CA ARG A 86 -1.46 3.54 27.12
C ARG A 86 -2.08 3.62 25.72
N ARG A 87 -1.91 2.59 24.89
CA ARG A 87 -2.52 2.54 23.54
C ARG A 87 -3.96 2.03 23.56
N ALA A 88 -4.32 1.18 24.51
CA ALA A 88 -5.70 0.73 24.69
C ALA A 88 -6.60 1.86 25.21
N ALA A 89 -6.13 2.65 26.17
CA ALA A 89 -6.88 3.77 26.74
C ALA A 89 -7.15 4.93 25.75
N ARG A 90 -6.41 5.03 24.64
CA ARG A 90 -6.64 6.07 23.60
C ARG A 90 -7.57 5.64 22.47
N ARG A 91 -8.02 4.38 22.43
CA ARG A 91 -8.86 3.87 21.32
C ARG A 91 -10.36 3.90 21.61
N ASP A 92 -10.76 4.10 22.86
CA ASP A 92 -12.18 4.07 23.26
C ASP A 92 -12.93 5.40 23.07
N ASP A 93 -12.24 6.54 22.87
CA ASP A 93 -12.93 7.83 22.74
C ASP A 93 -13.45 8.16 21.33
N THR A 94 -13.12 7.34 20.31
CA THR A 94 -13.47 7.64 18.91
C THR A 94 -14.58 6.78 18.32
N ASN A 95 -15.24 5.92 19.11
CA ASN A 95 -16.17 4.94 18.56
C ASN A 95 -17.57 5.10 19.15
N GLY A 96 -18.46 5.82 18.45
CA GLY A 96 -19.89 5.57 18.68
C GLY A 96 -20.92 6.62 18.25
N LYS A 97 -20.57 7.80 17.74
CA LYS A 97 -21.58 8.76 17.27
C LYS A 97 -21.18 9.33 15.92
N PRO A 98 -22.06 9.29 14.89
CA PRO A 98 -21.90 10.19 13.76
C PRO A 98 -22.12 11.59 14.30
N GLU A 99 -21.04 12.24 14.72
CA GLU A 99 -21.04 13.67 15.00
C GLU A 99 -21.50 14.33 13.71
N GLN A 100 -22.75 14.82 13.71
CA GLN A 100 -23.22 15.70 12.66
C GLN A 100 -22.26 16.88 12.68
N LEU A 101 -21.39 16.96 11.67
CA LEU A 101 -20.41 18.02 11.56
C LEU A 101 -21.16 19.35 11.61
N ASP A 102 -20.83 20.15 12.62
CA ASP A 102 -21.47 21.46 12.79
C ASP A 102 -21.31 22.26 11.50
N MET A 103 -22.35 23.03 11.14
CA MET A 103 -22.42 23.72 9.85
C MET A 103 -21.26 24.71 9.69
N GLU A 104 -20.80 25.29 10.80
CA GLU A 104 -19.61 26.15 10.84
C GLU A 104 -18.32 25.39 10.51
N THR A 105 -18.21 24.14 10.97
CA THR A 105 -17.07 23.26 10.69
C THR A 105 -17.06 22.84 9.21
N VAL A 106 -18.22 22.51 8.64
CA VAL A 106 -18.36 22.21 7.21
C VAL A 106 -17.93 23.42 6.37
N ARG A 107 -18.40 24.61 6.73
CA ARG A 107 -18.02 25.85 6.04
C ARG A 107 -16.51 26.08 6.10
N TYR A 108 -15.91 25.89 7.28
CA TYR A 108 -14.47 26.02 7.45
C TYR A 108 -13.68 25.04 6.56
N HIS A 109 -14.11 23.78 6.47
CA HIS A 109 -13.47 22.77 5.60
C HIS A 109 -13.64 23.06 4.10
N LEU A 110 -14.78 23.61 3.69
CA LEU A 110 -14.99 24.00 2.29
C LEU A 110 -14.14 25.22 1.90
N MET A 111 -13.88 26.14 2.84
CA MET A 111 -13.00 27.30 2.59
C MET A 111 -11.51 26.92 2.59
N HIS A 112 -11.13 25.81 3.24
CA HIS A 112 -9.76 25.31 3.30
C HIS A 112 -9.67 23.88 2.73
N PRO A 113 -9.78 23.71 1.40
CA PRO A 113 -9.72 22.38 0.80
C PRO A 113 -8.35 21.76 1.07
N THR A 114 -8.34 20.62 1.76
CA THR A 114 -7.12 19.91 2.14
C THR A 114 -6.47 19.16 0.97
N LYS A 115 -7.20 19.00 -0.13
CA LYS A 115 -6.70 18.37 -1.36
C LYS A 115 -7.46 18.90 -2.58
N ILE A 116 -6.72 19.46 -3.53
CA ILE A 116 -7.25 19.76 -4.87
C ILE A 116 -7.03 18.51 -5.72
N VAL A 117 -8.13 17.93 -6.22
CA VAL A 117 -8.07 16.73 -7.05
C VAL A 117 -8.23 17.14 -8.51
N THR A 118 -7.25 16.82 -9.34
CA THR A 118 -7.32 17.06 -10.78
C THR A 118 -8.23 16.01 -11.45
N PRO A 119 -8.85 16.34 -12.60
CA PRO A 119 -9.71 15.39 -13.31
C PRO A 119 -8.98 14.13 -13.74
N GLU A 120 -7.68 14.21 -14.02
CA GLU A 120 -6.83 13.07 -14.36
C GLU A 120 -6.68 12.11 -13.16
N GLU A 121 -6.46 12.66 -11.96
CA GLU A 121 -6.32 11.92 -10.72
C GLU A 121 -7.64 11.19 -10.37
N LEU A 122 -8.78 11.88 -10.54
CA LEU A 122 -10.12 11.28 -10.40
C LEU A 122 -10.32 10.11 -11.37
N ARG A 123 -9.99 10.28 -12.65
CA ARG A 123 -10.14 9.19 -13.64
C ARG A 123 -9.23 8.01 -13.32
N ARG A 124 -8.03 8.26 -12.81
CA ARG A 124 -7.10 7.19 -12.43
C ARG A 124 -7.62 6.41 -11.22
N GLN A 125 -8.19 7.09 -10.23
CA GLN A 125 -8.71 6.46 -9.03
C GLN A 125 -10.06 5.78 -9.26
N TYR A 126 -10.96 6.36 -10.06
CA TYR A 126 -12.33 5.86 -10.25
C TYR A 126 -12.58 5.17 -11.60
N GLY A 127 -11.57 5.09 -12.47
CA GLY A 127 -11.70 4.46 -13.79
C GLY A 127 -12.11 2.98 -13.72
N TYR A 128 -11.78 2.30 -12.63
CA TYR A 128 -12.21 0.92 -12.38
C TYR A 128 -13.73 0.83 -12.22
N VAL A 129 -14.37 1.79 -11.54
CA VAL A 129 -15.83 1.82 -11.33
C VAL A 129 -16.55 1.97 -12.66
N ALA A 130 -16.10 2.91 -13.48
CA ALA A 130 -16.66 3.11 -14.82
C ALA A 130 -16.50 1.85 -15.70
N SER A 131 -15.36 1.15 -15.56
CA SER A 131 -15.11 -0.09 -16.29
C SER A 131 -15.99 -1.24 -15.81
N ASP A 132 -16.24 -1.33 -14.51
CA ASP A 132 -17.10 -2.35 -13.90
C ASP A 132 -18.56 -2.17 -14.32
N LEU A 133 -19.07 -0.94 -14.23
CA LEU A 133 -20.41 -0.59 -14.71
C LEU A 133 -20.62 -0.93 -16.19
N ARG A 134 -19.61 -0.68 -17.04
CA ARG A 134 -19.67 -1.06 -18.45
C ARG A 134 -19.77 -2.57 -18.64
N ARG A 135 -18.98 -3.36 -17.88
CA ARG A 135 -19.02 -4.82 -17.97
C ARG A 135 -20.36 -5.39 -17.54
N ILE A 136 -20.91 -4.90 -16.42
CA ILE A 136 -22.23 -5.31 -15.93
C ILE A 136 -23.33 -4.92 -16.94
N GLY A 137 -23.26 -3.70 -17.50
CA GLY A 137 -24.19 -3.24 -18.52
C GLY A 137 -24.16 -4.08 -19.80
N LEU A 138 -22.96 -4.46 -20.27
CA LEU A 138 -22.81 -5.34 -21.43
C LEU A 138 -23.36 -6.74 -21.19
N LEU A 139 -23.11 -7.33 -20.01
CA LEU A 139 -23.68 -8.62 -19.64
C LEU A 139 -25.21 -8.55 -19.58
N ALA A 140 -25.77 -7.52 -18.96
CA ALA A 140 -27.21 -7.32 -18.88
C ALA A 140 -27.84 -7.18 -20.27
N ALA A 141 -27.26 -6.36 -21.14
CA ALA A 141 -27.71 -6.22 -22.53
C ALA A 141 -27.64 -7.56 -23.28
N GLY A 142 -26.55 -8.31 -23.13
CA GLY A 142 -26.41 -9.65 -23.71
C GLY A 142 -27.51 -10.62 -23.26
N LEU A 143 -27.82 -10.63 -21.96
CA LEU A 143 -28.89 -11.48 -21.41
C LEU A 143 -30.27 -11.09 -21.96
N ILE A 144 -30.56 -9.79 -22.09
CA ILE A 144 -31.82 -9.32 -22.69
C ILE A 144 -31.95 -9.83 -24.13
N VAL A 145 -30.87 -9.74 -24.92
CA VAL A 145 -30.87 -10.24 -26.30
C VAL A 145 -31.11 -11.74 -26.33
N VAL A 146 -30.45 -12.51 -25.46
CA VAL A 146 -30.66 -13.97 -25.36
C VAL A 146 -32.11 -14.29 -25.02
N LEU A 147 -32.73 -13.58 -24.07
CA LEU A 147 -34.14 -13.76 -23.71
C LEU A 147 -35.08 -13.48 -24.88
N ILE A 148 -34.83 -12.42 -25.65
CA ILE A 148 -35.63 -12.10 -26.84
C ILE A 148 -35.55 -13.24 -27.86
N VAL A 149 -34.37 -13.80 -28.10
CA VAL A 149 -34.19 -14.93 -29.03
C VAL A 149 -34.98 -16.14 -28.55
N ILE A 150 -34.84 -16.53 -27.28
CA ILE A 150 -35.57 -17.68 -26.71
C ILE A 150 -37.08 -17.48 -26.84
N ALA A 151 -37.57 -16.27 -26.55
CA ALA A 151 -38.99 -15.94 -26.65
C ALA A 151 -39.56 -16.00 -28.08
N GLN A 152 -38.73 -16.02 -29.12
CA GLN A 152 -39.19 -16.20 -30.51
C GLN A 152 -39.33 -17.68 -30.91
N PHE A 153 -38.69 -18.59 -30.16
CA PHE A 153 -38.71 -20.03 -30.43
C PHE A 153 -39.62 -20.84 -29.50
N VAL A 154 -40.14 -20.20 -28.45
CA VAL A 154 -41.16 -20.74 -27.54
C VAL A 154 -42.51 -20.21 -27.97
#